data_AF-A0A409W688-F1
#
_entry.id   AF-A0A409W688-F1
#
_cell.length_a   1.000
_cell.length_b   1.000
_cell.length_c   1.000
_cell.angle_alpha   90.00
_cell.angle_beta   90.00
_cell.angle_gamma   90.00
#
_symmetry.space_group_name_H-M   'P 1'
#
loop_
_entity.id
_entity.type
_entity.pdbx_description
1 polymer ?
#
loop_
_entity_poly.entity_id
_entity_poly.type
_entity_poly.pdbx_seq_one_letter_code
_entity_poly.pdbx_strand_id
1 'polypeptide(L)'
;MRMIVQELILEGQGAQLVIQNMGMEQMNLTLHAKERRNQSDRTVLFPGGQGRHLTNPELIAEKRRLENEKKEKELAKERRKAAKANKKALKQQLEERWKEVCHAHDAAVAAWEIECLRLKGIETATKDLPKKPKRVLKKSLVEKKAAGESDEEESESSDDD
;
A
#
# COMPACT_ATOMS: atom_id res chain seq x y z
N MET A 1 0.58 -66.06 -1.12
CA MET A 1 -0.76 -65.42 -1.15
C MET A 1 -1.11 -64.61 0.11
N ARG A 2 -0.84 -65.08 1.35
CA ARG A 2 -1.16 -64.30 2.58
C ARG A 2 -0.44 -62.94 2.70
N MET A 3 0.82 -62.83 2.27
CA MET A 3 1.59 -61.58 2.38
C MET A 3 1.01 -60.45 1.51
N ILE A 4 0.61 -60.76 0.28
CA ILE A 4 0.01 -59.78 -0.66
C ILE A 4 -1.31 -59.22 -0.11
N VAL A 5 -2.11 -60.06 0.56
CA VAL A 5 -3.38 -59.61 1.17
C VAL A 5 -3.14 -58.68 2.36
N GLN A 6 -2.10 -58.94 3.16
CA GLN A 6 -1.76 -58.06 4.29
C GLN A 6 -1.23 -56.70 3.84
N GLU A 7 -0.39 -56.67 2.81
CA GLU A 7 0.11 -55.41 2.24
C GLU A 7 -1.03 -54.56 1.69
N LEU A 8 -1.98 -55.16 0.96
CA LEU A 8 -3.14 -54.45 0.42
C LEU A 8 -4.06 -53.89 1.52
N ILE A 9 -4.21 -54.61 2.64
CA ILE A 9 -4.98 -54.13 3.80
C ILE A 9 -4.28 -52.95 4.47
N LEU A 10 -2.96 -53.01 4.64
CA LEU A 10 -2.17 -51.91 5.22
C LEU A 10 -2.20 -50.67 4.33
N GLU A 11 -2.12 -50.84 3.01
CA GLU A 11 -2.23 -49.75 2.04
C GLU A 11 -3.63 -49.10 2.10
N GLY A 12 -4.69 -49.91 2.14
CA GLY A 12 -6.07 -49.41 2.27
C GLY A 12 -6.30 -48.63 3.57
N GLN A 13 -5.75 -49.13 4.70
CA GLN A 13 -5.82 -48.44 5.99
C GLN A 13 -5.03 -47.12 5.99
N GLY A 14 -3.84 -47.11 5.38
CA GLY A 14 -3.03 -45.90 5.22
C GLY A 14 -3.73 -44.84 4.38
N ALA A 15 -4.32 -45.25 3.25
CA ALA A 15 -5.10 -44.35 2.39
C ALA A 15 -6.31 -43.76 3.13
N GLN A 16 -7.02 -44.57 3.92
CA GLN A 16 -8.15 -44.09 4.72
C GLN A 16 -7.73 -43.07 5.78
N LEU A 17 -6.59 -43.29 6.46
CA LEU A 17 -6.07 -42.36 7.44
C LEU A 17 -5.69 -41.01 6.81
N VAL A 18 -5.08 -41.02 5.63
CA VAL A 18 -4.74 -39.80 4.88
C VAL A 18 -6.00 -39.00 4.54
N ILE A 19 -7.04 -39.67 4.01
CA ILE A 19 -8.32 -39.01 3.67
C ILE A 19 -8.98 -38.41 4.92
N GLN A 20 -8.97 -39.14 6.04
CA GLN A 20 -9.50 -38.63 7.31
C GLN A 20 -8.71 -37.41 7.82
N ASN A 21 -7.38 -37.45 7.75
CA ASN A 21 -6.53 -36.33 8.15
C ASN A 21 -6.78 -35.08 7.29
N MET A 22 -6.84 -35.24 5.96
CA MET A 22 -7.18 -34.13 5.06
C MET A 22 -8.54 -33.52 5.38
N GLY A 23 -9.55 -34.35 5.67
CA GLY A 23 -10.87 -33.89 6.09
C GLY A 23 -10.85 -33.11 7.40
N MET A 24 -10.09 -33.59 8.40
CA MET A 24 -9.92 -32.92 9.69
C MET A 24 -9.21 -31.58 9.55
N GLU A 25 -8.16 -31.49 8.73
CA GLU A 25 -7.45 -30.24 8.45
C GLU A 25 -8.38 -29.21 7.82
N GLN A 26 -9.15 -29.59 6.80
CA GLN A 26 -10.12 -28.68 6.16
C GLN A 26 -11.21 -28.22 7.13
N MET A 27 -11.69 -29.12 8.00
CA MET A 27 -12.65 -28.77 9.04
C MET A 27 -12.06 -27.79 10.05
N ASN A 28 -10.82 -28.01 10.50
CA ASN A 28 -10.12 -27.13 11.42
C ASN A 28 -9.87 -25.74 10.81
N LEU A 29 -9.47 -25.67 9.54
CA LEU A 29 -9.32 -24.40 8.83
C LEU A 29 -10.65 -23.65 8.73
N THR A 30 -11.73 -24.35 8.41
CA THR A 30 -13.08 -23.77 8.31
C THR A 30 -13.58 -23.27 9.66
N LEU A 31 -13.35 -24.02 10.74
CA LEU A 31 -13.68 -23.63 12.11
C LEU A 31 -12.89 -22.38 12.51
N HIS A 32 -11.58 -22.38 12.33
CA HIS A 32 -10.74 -21.22 12.62
C HIS A 32 -11.12 -19.98 11.82
N ALA A 33 -11.54 -20.13 10.57
CA ALA A 33 -12.02 -19.00 9.76
C ALA A 33 -13.34 -18.43 10.32
N LYS A 34 -14.28 -19.30 10.74
CA LYS A 34 -15.56 -18.90 11.34
C LYS A 34 -15.39 -18.26 12.72
N GLU A 35 -14.51 -18.80 13.56
CA GLU A 35 -14.18 -18.23 14.87
C GLU A 35 -13.53 -16.85 14.74
N ARG A 36 -12.62 -16.67 13.78
CA ARG A 36 -11.95 -15.38 13.53
C ARG A 36 -12.83 -14.35 12.83
N ARG A 37 -13.91 -14.77 12.16
CA ARG A 37 -14.88 -13.84 11.53
C ARG A 37 -15.61 -12.99 12.58
N ASN A 38 -15.80 -13.53 13.78
CA ASN A 38 -16.43 -12.85 14.91
C ASN A 38 -15.40 -12.60 16.02
N GLN A 39 -14.21 -12.07 15.70
CA GLN A 39 -13.30 -11.60 16.75
C GLN A 39 -14.01 -10.53 17.58
N SER A 40 -14.61 -10.97 18.69
CA SER A 40 -15.15 -10.10 19.71
C SER A 40 -14.01 -9.22 20.18
N ASP A 41 -14.31 -7.97 20.52
CA ASP A 41 -13.38 -6.98 21.12
C ASP A 41 -12.75 -7.46 22.45
N ARG A 42 -13.03 -8.71 22.85
CA ARG A 42 -12.50 -9.40 24.02
C ARG A 42 -11.04 -9.78 23.81
N THR A 43 -10.24 -9.44 24.80
CA THR A 43 -8.83 -9.80 24.90
C THR A 43 -8.68 -11.31 24.98
N VAL A 44 -8.11 -11.92 23.93
CA VAL A 44 -7.78 -13.35 23.93
C VAL A 44 -6.55 -13.53 24.81
N LEU A 45 -6.75 -14.01 26.04
CA LEU A 45 -5.67 -14.22 27.02
C LEU A 45 -4.76 -15.41 26.66
N PHE A 46 -5.16 -16.24 25.70
CA PHE A 46 -4.43 -17.43 25.28
C PHE A 46 -4.23 -17.42 23.76
N PRO A 47 -3.05 -17.02 23.25
CA PRO A 47 -2.75 -17.11 21.83
C PRO A 47 -2.87 -18.58 21.37
N GLY A 48 -3.75 -18.84 20.40
CA GLY A 48 -4.04 -20.19 19.89
C GLY A 48 -5.25 -20.91 20.50
N GLY A 49 -6.00 -20.28 21.41
CA GLY A 49 -7.28 -20.81 21.92
C GLY A 49 -7.16 -22.00 22.88
N GLN A 50 -5.95 -22.50 23.13
CA GLN A 50 -5.67 -23.53 24.12
C GLN A 50 -5.53 -22.86 25.49
N GLY A 51 -6.48 -23.11 26.40
CA GLY A 51 -6.42 -22.60 27.76
C GLY A 51 -5.14 -23.05 28.46
N ARG A 52 -4.33 -22.09 28.94
CA ARG A 52 -3.13 -22.36 29.74
C ARG A 52 -3.39 -21.95 31.18
N HIS A 53 -2.85 -22.70 32.14
CA HIS A 53 -2.82 -22.22 33.51
C HIS A 53 -1.66 -21.24 33.64
N LEU A 54 -1.97 -19.94 33.54
CA LEU A 54 -0.98 -18.88 33.75
C LEU A 54 -0.90 -18.60 35.25
N THR A 55 0.32 -18.56 35.78
CA THR A 55 0.58 -18.03 37.12
C THR A 55 0.42 -16.50 37.12
N ASN A 56 0.18 -15.91 38.30
CA ASN A 56 -0.04 -14.46 38.45
C ASN A 56 0.95 -13.56 37.68
N PRO A 57 2.28 -13.78 37.68
CA PRO A 57 3.21 -12.95 36.91
C PRO A 57 3.08 -13.13 35.39
N GLU A 58 2.83 -14.36 34.91
CA GLU A 58 2.71 -14.66 33.49
C GLU A 58 1.45 -14.02 32.89
N LEU A 59 0.35 -14.01 33.65
CA LEU A 59 -0.89 -13.34 33.25
C LEU A 59 -0.70 -11.82 33.08
N ILE A 60 0.05 -11.18 34.00
CA ILE A 60 0.33 -9.75 33.94
C ILE A 60 1.21 -9.42 32.72
N ALA A 61 2.23 -10.23 32.47
CA ALA A 61 3.12 -10.07 31.31
C ALA A 61 2.33 -10.20 30.00
N GLU A 62 1.48 -11.22 29.89
CA GLU A 62 0.68 -11.47 28.69
C GLU A 62 -0.36 -10.36 28.44
N LYS A 63 -1.02 -9.87 29.50
CA LYS A 63 -1.93 -8.73 29.39
C LYS A 63 -1.21 -7.47 28.89
N ARG A 64 -0.02 -7.17 29.43
CA ARG A 64 0.79 -6.02 28.98
C ARG A 64 1.23 -6.17 27.53
N ARG A 65 1.63 -7.37 27.12
CA ARG A 65 2.01 -7.66 25.73
C ARG A 65 0.84 -7.36 24.78
N LEU A 66 -0.35 -7.88 25.08
CA LEU A 66 -1.54 -7.66 24.26
C LEU A 66 -1.97 -6.18 24.22
N GLU A 67 -1.87 -5.46 25.34
CA GLU A 67 -2.14 -4.02 25.38
C GLU A 67 -1.14 -3.22 24.53
N ASN A 68 0.15 -3.58 24.57
CA ASN A 68 1.17 -2.94 23.77
C ASN A 68 0.97 -3.23 22.27
N GLU A 69 0.69 -4.49 21.89
CA GLU A 69 0.38 -4.83 20.50
C GLU A 69 -0.85 -4.07 19.97
N LYS A 70 -1.90 -3.89 20.79
CA LYS A 70 -3.06 -3.07 20.41
C LYS A 70 -2.65 -1.62 20.18
N LYS A 71 -1.87 -1.03 21.08
CA LYS A 71 -1.38 0.36 20.95
C LYS A 71 -0.51 0.54 19.71
N GLU A 72 0.41 -0.38 19.45
CA GLU A 72 1.26 -0.35 18.26
C GLU A 72 0.45 -0.46 16.97
N LYS A 73 -0.56 -1.34 16.93
CA LYS A 73 -1.47 -1.45 15.77
C LYS A 73 -2.26 -0.16 15.54
N GLU A 74 -2.75 0.50 16.58
CA GLU A 74 -3.45 1.78 16.43
C GLU A 74 -2.50 2.89 15.99
N LEU A 75 -1.30 3.00 16.59
CA LEU A 75 -0.29 3.96 16.17
C LEU A 75 0.14 3.74 14.70
N ALA A 76 0.31 2.50 14.26
CA ALA A 76 0.62 2.17 12.88
C ALA A 76 -0.52 2.58 11.93
N LYS A 77 -1.79 2.37 12.33
CA LYS A 77 -2.96 2.83 11.55
C LYS A 77 -2.98 4.35 11.44
N GLU A 78 -2.72 5.07 12.53
CA GLU A 78 -2.68 6.53 12.55
C GLU A 78 -1.55 7.07 11.66
N ARG A 79 -0.33 6.52 11.79
CA ARG A 79 0.81 6.86 10.92
C ARG A 79 0.48 6.63 9.44
N ARG A 80 -0.15 5.49 9.11
CA ARG A 80 -0.55 5.19 7.72
C ARG A 80 -1.61 6.16 7.20
N LYS A 81 -2.57 6.57 8.05
CA LYS A 81 -3.57 7.59 7.69
C LYS A 81 -2.91 8.94 7.44
N ALA A 82 -2.00 9.36 8.33
CA ALA A 82 -1.26 10.61 8.19
C ALA A 82 -0.41 10.63 6.91
N ALA A 83 0.35 9.56 6.64
CA ALA A 83 1.15 9.44 5.42
C ALA A 83 0.30 9.54 4.14
N LYS A 84 -0.87 8.86 4.12
CA LYS A 84 -1.82 8.96 2.99
C LYS A 84 -2.37 10.38 2.83
N ALA A 85 -2.71 11.06 3.93
CA ALA A 85 -3.20 12.43 3.89
C ALA A 85 -2.12 13.39 3.35
N ASN A 86 -0.88 13.27 3.83
CA ASN A 86 0.25 14.08 3.36
C ASN A 86 0.52 13.84 1.87
N LYS A 87 0.58 12.58 1.42
CA LYS A 87 0.77 12.25 0.00
C LYS A 87 -0.34 12.85 -0.88
N LYS A 88 -1.59 12.82 -0.40
CA LYS A 88 -2.72 13.45 -1.11
C LYS A 88 -2.57 14.97 -1.16
N ALA A 89 -2.22 15.61 -0.06
CA ALA A 89 -2.02 17.06 0.01
C ALA A 89 -0.89 17.52 -0.93
N LEU A 90 0.25 16.83 -0.92
CA LEU A 90 1.37 17.10 -1.82
C LEU A 90 0.97 16.98 -3.29
N LYS A 91 0.21 15.94 -3.65
CA LYS A 91 -0.31 15.77 -5.01
C LYS A 91 -1.26 16.89 -5.41
N GLN A 92 -2.12 17.35 -4.50
CA GLN A 92 -3.04 18.46 -4.77
C GLN A 92 -2.31 19.77 -4.99
N GLN A 93 -1.34 20.11 -4.12
CA GLN A 93 -0.50 21.30 -4.29
C GLN A 93 0.25 21.29 -5.63
N LEU A 94 0.82 20.13 -6.00
CA LEU A 94 1.51 19.99 -7.28
C LEU A 94 0.57 20.19 -8.47
N GLU A 95 -0.67 19.70 -8.39
CA GLU A 95 -1.67 19.87 -9.43
C GLU A 95 -2.12 21.34 -9.56
N GLU A 96 -2.33 22.04 -8.45
CA GLU A 96 -2.69 23.45 -8.43
C GLU A 96 -1.59 24.30 -9.07
N ARG A 97 -0.34 24.11 -8.65
CA ARG A 97 0.82 24.76 -9.27
C ARG A 97 0.96 24.44 -10.75
N TRP A 98 0.67 23.20 -11.14
CA TRP A 98 0.69 22.80 -12.56
C TRP A 98 -0.40 23.52 -13.37
N LYS A 99 -1.60 23.71 -12.80
CA LYS A 99 -2.67 24.49 -13.45
C LYS A 99 -2.25 25.96 -13.63
N GLU A 100 -1.66 26.58 -12.63
CA GLU A 100 -1.13 27.95 -12.74
C GLU A 100 -0.12 28.08 -13.89
N VAL A 101 0.80 27.12 -13.99
CA VAL A 101 1.80 27.06 -15.06
C VAL A 101 1.15 26.89 -16.44
N CYS A 102 0.13 26.03 -16.55
CA CYS A 102 -0.63 25.88 -17.79
C CYS A 102 -1.33 27.18 -18.19
N HIS A 103 -2.02 27.84 -17.25
CA HIS A 103 -2.68 29.12 -17.52
C HIS A 103 -1.70 30.20 -17.96
N ALA A 104 -0.54 30.31 -17.31
CA ALA A 104 0.49 31.26 -17.71
C ALA A 104 1.06 30.95 -19.10
N HIS A 105 1.23 29.66 -19.44
CA HIS A 105 1.69 29.25 -20.77
C HIS A 105 0.65 29.56 -21.85
N ASP A 106 -0.63 29.28 -21.59
CA ASP A 106 -1.72 29.58 -22.52
C ASP A 106 -1.81 31.08 -22.79
N ALA A 107 -1.69 31.92 -21.75
CA ALA A 107 -1.63 33.37 -21.89
C ALA A 107 -0.40 33.83 -22.71
N ALA A 108 0.77 33.23 -22.47
CA ALA A 108 1.98 33.53 -23.24
C ALA A 108 1.86 33.11 -24.71
N VAL A 109 1.20 31.97 -24.99
CA VAL A 109 0.93 31.53 -26.37
C VAL A 109 -0.06 32.47 -27.04
N ALA A 110 -1.13 32.90 -26.37
CA ALA A 110 -2.08 33.86 -26.93
C ALA A 110 -1.39 35.20 -27.26
N ALA A 111 -0.56 35.72 -26.35
CA ALA A 111 0.23 36.93 -26.61
C ALA A 111 1.21 36.76 -27.79
N TRP A 112 1.85 35.60 -27.87
CA TRP A 112 2.74 35.26 -28.99
C TRP A 112 1.98 35.16 -30.32
N GLU A 113 0.78 34.60 -30.33
CA GLU A 113 -0.06 34.51 -31.53
C GLU A 113 -0.49 35.90 -32.01
N ILE A 114 -0.90 36.78 -31.09
CA ILE A 114 -1.23 38.19 -31.40
C ILE A 114 -0.01 38.89 -32.02
N GLU A 115 1.17 38.73 -31.42
CA GLU A 115 2.40 39.37 -31.93
C GLU A 115 2.82 38.80 -33.28
N CYS A 116 2.68 37.49 -33.50
CA CYS A 116 2.92 36.86 -34.79
C CYS A 116 1.96 37.38 -35.87
N LEU A 117 0.69 37.57 -35.54
CA LEU A 117 -0.30 38.15 -36.46
C LEU A 117 0.05 39.60 -36.80
N ARG A 118 0.46 40.40 -35.80
CA ARG A 118 0.90 41.78 -36.00
C ARG A 118 2.09 41.86 -36.96
N LEU A 119 3.10 41.01 -36.76
CA LEU A 119 4.30 40.96 -37.60
C LEU A 119 4.01 40.49 -39.03
N LYS A 120 3.13 39.49 -39.20
CA LYS A 120 2.67 39.05 -40.53
C LYS A 120 1.95 40.16 -41.30
N GLY A 121 1.19 41.01 -40.61
CA GLY A 121 0.54 42.18 -41.22
C GLY A 121 1.52 43.25 -41.71
N ILE A 122 2.77 43.21 -41.25
CA ILE A 122 3.86 44.13 -41.64
C ILE A 122 4.78 43.45 -42.70
N GLU A 123 4.37 42.31 -43.27
CA GLU A 123 5.14 41.52 -44.25
C GLU A 123 6.54 41.09 -43.78
N THR A 124 6.76 40.95 -42.47
CA THR A 124 8.03 40.41 -41.97
C THR A 124 8.26 38.98 -42.44
N ALA A 125 9.50 38.65 -42.81
CA ALA A 125 9.86 37.33 -43.26
C ALA A 125 9.58 36.28 -42.17
N THR A 126 9.12 35.10 -42.59
CA THR A 126 8.75 33.99 -41.69
C THR A 126 9.89 33.53 -40.76
N LYS A 127 11.14 33.84 -41.11
CA LYS A 127 12.35 33.56 -40.31
C LYS A 127 12.51 34.51 -39.12
N ASP A 128 11.91 35.69 -39.16
CA ASP A 128 12.06 36.73 -38.15
C ASP A 128 10.90 36.73 -37.12
N LEU A 129 9.94 35.81 -37.27
CA LEU A 129 8.87 35.65 -36.30
C LEU A 129 9.42 35.10 -34.97
N PRO A 130 8.89 35.59 -33.83
CA PRO A 130 9.28 35.09 -32.52
C PRO A 130 9.02 33.58 -32.42
N LYS A 131 9.87 32.86 -31.70
CA LYS A 131 9.70 31.42 -31.47
C LYS A 131 8.54 31.16 -30.51
N LYS A 132 7.76 30.10 -30.75
CA LYS A 132 6.64 29.72 -29.89
C LYS A 132 7.12 29.42 -28.45
N PRO A 133 6.44 29.96 -27.42
CA PRO A 133 6.74 29.65 -26.02
C PRO A 133 6.67 28.14 -25.74
N LYS A 134 7.71 27.60 -25.10
CA LYS A 134 7.74 26.20 -24.67
C LYS A 134 7.15 26.06 -23.27
N ARG A 135 6.24 25.10 -23.09
CA ARG A 135 5.70 24.79 -21.77
C ARG A 135 6.74 24.05 -20.95
N VAL A 136 6.91 24.44 -19.69
CA VAL A 136 7.76 23.69 -18.74
C VAL A 136 7.12 22.33 -18.43
N LEU A 137 7.94 21.32 -18.13
CA LEU A 137 7.44 19.98 -17.84
C LEU A 137 6.97 19.89 -16.38
N LYS A 138 5.94 19.08 -16.11
CA LYS A 138 5.47 18.85 -14.74
C LYS A 138 6.57 18.24 -13.85
N LYS A 139 7.47 17.43 -14.42
CA LYS A 139 8.62 16.81 -13.72
C LYS A 139 9.61 17.84 -13.16
N SER A 140 9.92 18.90 -13.92
CA SER A 140 10.83 19.95 -13.44
C SER A 140 10.24 20.76 -12.28
N LEU A 141 8.92 20.73 -12.09
CA LEU A 141 8.27 21.36 -10.94
C LEU A 141 8.41 20.52 -9.66
N VAL A 142 8.50 19.19 -9.81
CA VAL A 142 8.76 18.26 -8.70
C VAL A 142 10.22 18.37 -8.24
N GLU A 143 11.16 18.37 -9.18
CA GLU A 143 12.61 18.51 -8.89
C GLU A 143 12.93 19.85 -8.21
N LYS A 144 12.24 20.93 -8.59
CA LYS A 144 12.40 22.24 -7.96
C LYS A 144 11.88 22.29 -6.51
N LYS A 145 10.93 21.41 -6.14
CA LYS A 145 10.48 21.25 -4.76
C LYS A 145 11.42 20.37 -3.96
N ALA A 146 11.91 19.26 -4.55
CA ALA A 146 12.90 18.38 -3.93
C ALA A 146 14.23 19.11 -3.63
N ALA A 147 14.65 20.06 -4.48
CA ALA A 147 15.83 20.89 -4.21
C ALA A 147 15.69 21.86 -3.02
N GLY A 148 14.48 22.02 -2.46
CA GLY A 148 14.20 22.83 -1.26
C GLY A 148 13.74 22.02 -0.04
N GLU A 149 13.46 20.73 -0.19
CA GLU A 149 13.11 19.77 0.88
C GLU A 149 14.06 18.57 0.75
N SER A 150 15.29 18.75 1.23
CA SER A 150 16.17 17.63 1.54
C SER A 150 15.68 16.99 2.83
N ASP A 151 14.87 15.94 2.74
CA ASP A 151 14.94 14.83 3.71
C ASP A 151 14.29 13.54 3.18
N GLU A 152 15.11 12.50 3.21
CA GLU A 152 14.79 11.07 3.34
C GLU A 152 14.00 10.39 2.20
N GLU A 153 14.75 10.03 1.15
CA GLU A 153 14.49 8.84 0.33
C GLU A 153 14.64 7.58 1.22
N GLU A 154 13.54 6.99 1.68
CA GLU A 154 13.56 5.61 2.20
C GLU A 154 13.01 4.65 1.15
N SER A 155 13.94 3.88 0.60
CA SER A 155 13.82 2.77 -0.35
C SER A 155 12.69 1.79 0.00
N GLU A 156 11.75 1.58 -0.93
CA GLU A 156 10.80 0.46 -0.89
C GLU A 156 11.56 -0.88 -1.07
N SER A 157 11.88 -1.56 0.03
CA SER A 157 12.17 -3.00 0.00
C SER A 157 10.84 -3.74 -0.06
N SER A 158 10.56 -4.31 -1.24
CA SER A 158 9.45 -5.22 -1.48
C SER A 158 9.90 -6.63 -1.08
N ASP A 159 9.58 -7.04 0.15
CA ASP A 159 9.66 -8.45 0.55
C ASP A 159 8.27 -9.08 0.44
N ASP A 160 8.11 -9.86 -0.64
CA ASP A 160 7.10 -10.91 -0.82
C ASP A 160 7.57 -12.14 -0.02
N ASP A 161 6.77 -12.59 0.95
CA ASP A 161 6.63 -14.01 1.37
C ASP A 161 5.33 -14.20 2.19
#